data_AF-A0A1I3GP62-F1
#
_entry.id   AF-A0A1I3GP62-F1
#
_cell.length_a   1.000
_cell.length_b   1.000
_cell.length_c   1.000
_cell.angle_alpha   90.00
_cell.angle_beta   90.00
_cell.angle_gamma   90.00
#
_symmetry.space_group_name_H-M   'P 1'
#
loop_
_entity.id
_entity.type
_entity.pdbx_description
1 polymer ?
#
loop_
_entity_poly.entity_id
_entity_poly.type
_entity_poly.pdbx_seq_one_letter_code
_entity_poly.pdbx_strand_id
1 'polypeptide(L)'
;FRLGPFFSAFPPGMMAEITLQGDLVQTWSTQFAPYPQSLDPVFVTARERPVPIAELELARARHHLHRLFHALHLAGLENASLDALRLAQNLSTSSTLGGLRRRLVRSGFFRLSSMEGGVLDPEQARQIGGPAARAAGLDDDLRLEDAGYRRLGFSPACQSHGNTQARWQQTLDEIDQSLRLAQQAERDNVYTSEVDRIETPRGPWSEQGPEDASSLLDEVLPDLEWGEALATVASLDVAAVVDEGGGTQTPDELRVVQGGSGNVFK
;
A
#
# COMPACT_ATOMS: atom_id res chain seq x y z
N PHE A 1 5.73 -24.28 -10.03
CA PHE A 1 6.19 -24.47 -8.64
C PHE A 1 5.38 -23.55 -7.73
N ARG A 2 5.44 -23.72 -6.40
CA ARG A 2 4.72 -22.87 -5.44
C ARG A 2 5.69 -22.06 -4.59
N LEU A 3 5.40 -20.79 -4.35
CA LEU A 3 6.17 -19.89 -3.48
C LEU A 3 5.24 -19.21 -2.47
N GLY A 4 5.75 -18.97 -1.26
CA GLY A 4 4.99 -18.46 -0.12
C GLY A 4 4.74 -19.54 0.94
N PRO A 5 4.11 -19.20 2.08
CA PRO A 5 3.64 -17.88 2.48
C PRO A 5 4.72 -16.97 3.09
N PHE A 6 5.96 -17.47 3.21
CA PHE A 6 7.09 -16.77 3.85
C PHE A 6 8.15 -16.30 2.85
N PHE A 7 7.79 -16.19 1.57
CA PHE A 7 8.71 -15.69 0.56
C PHE A 7 8.78 -14.17 0.66
N SER A 8 9.97 -13.62 0.94
CA SER A 8 10.15 -12.22 1.32
C SER A 8 9.82 -11.19 0.24
N ALA A 9 9.72 -11.61 -1.02
CA ALA A 9 9.31 -10.75 -2.11
C ALA A 9 7.77 -10.64 -2.26
N PHE A 10 7.02 -11.51 -1.57
CA PHE A 10 5.56 -11.47 -1.56
C PHE A 10 5.04 -10.74 -0.32
N PRO A 11 3.84 -10.16 -0.39
CA PRO A 11 3.13 -9.72 0.80
C PRO A 11 3.04 -10.88 1.82
N PRO A 12 3.19 -10.60 3.12
CA PRO A 12 3.09 -11.63 4.15
C PRO A 12 1.80 -12.45 4.02
N GLY A 13 1.89 -13.78 4.13
CA GLY A 13 0.74 -14.69 4.03
C GLY A 13 0.39 -15.12 2.61
N MET A 14 0.83 -14.38 1.59
CA MET A 14 0.50 -14.68 0.20
C MET A 14 1.24 -15.93 -0.30
N MET A 15 0.53 -16.79 -1.03
CA MET A 15 1.12 -17.92 -1.75
C MET A 15 0.63 -17.95 -3.19
N ALA A 16 1.53 -18.25 -4.13
CA ALA A 16 1.18 -18.38 -5.53
C ALA A 16 1.74 -19.66 -6.16
N GLU A 17 1.01 -20.20 -7.12
CA GLU A 17 1.46 -21.23 -8.04
C GLU A 17 1.90 -20.57 -9.35
N ILE A 18 3.15 -20.83 -9.73
CA ILE A 18 3.86 -20.07 -10.77
C ILE A 18 4.50 -21.04 -11.76
N THR A 19 4.36 -20.76 -13.04
CA THR A 19 5.12 -21.44 -14.11
C THR A 19 6.04 -20.43 -14.78
N LEU A 20 7.31 -20.80 -14.93
CA LEU A 20 8.30 -19.98 -15.63
C LEU A 20 8.80 -20.70 -16.89
N GLN A 21 9.09 -19.93 -17.94
CA GLN A 21 9.88 -20.38 -19.09
C GLN A 21 11.15 -19.53 -19.16
N GLY A 22 12.25 -20.06 -18.62
CA GLY A 22 13.43 -19.24 -18.35
C GLY A 22 13.13 -18.28 -17.19
N ASP A 23 13.28 -16.99 -17.42
CA ASP A 23 12.90 -15.90 -16.51
C ASP A 23 11.50 -15.33 -16.79
N LEU A 24 10.84 -15.72 -17.87
CA LEU A 24 9.50 -15.25 -18.22
C LEU A 24 8.42 -15.97 -17.40
N VAL A 25 7.51 -15.20 -16.79
CA VAL A 25 6.32 -15.73 -16.12
C VAL A 25 5.29 -16.19 -17.15
N GLN A 26 5.06 -17.50 -17.22
CA GLN A 26 4.03 -18.08 -18.11
C GLN A 26 2.66 -18.06 -17.45
N THR A 27 2.60 -18.43 -16.18
CA THR A 27 1.36 -18.40 -15.41
C THR A 27 1.63 -17.94 -13.98
N TRP A 28 0.68 -17.18 -13.45
CA TRP A 28 0.59 -16.85 -12.04
C TRP A 28 -0.82 -17.20 -11.55
N SER A 29 -0.93 -17.90 -10.44
CA SER A 29 -2.20 -18.17 -9.79
C SER A 29 -2.09 -18.00 -8.29
N THR A 30 -2.79 -17.01 -7.76
CA THR A 30 -2.83 -16.71 -6.33
C THR A 30 -3.61 -17.80 -5.60
N GLN A 31 -2.92 -18.51 -4.70
CA GLN A 31 -3.46 -19.63 -3.94
C GLN A 31 -3.97 -19.19 -2.56
N PHE A 32 -3.23 -18.28 -1.92
CA PHE A 32 -3.62 -17.64 -0.67
C PHE A 32 -3.41 -16.13 -0.79
N ALA A 33 -4.42 -15.38 -0.37
CA ALA A 33 -4.33 -13.93 -0.26
C ALA A 33 -3.32 -13.53 0.84
N PRO A 34 -2.70 -12.34 0.72
CA PRO A 34 -1.98 -11.70 1.80
C PRO A 34 -2.78 -11.67 3.11
N TYR A 35 -2.06 -11.65 4.23
CA TYR A 35 -2.67 -11.25 5.49
C TYR A 35 -3.13 -9.79 5.42
N PRO A 36 -4.31 -9.46 5.95
CA PRO A 36 -4.74 -8.08 6.06
C PRO A 36 -3.73 -7.22 6.83
N GLN A 37 -3.59 -5.97 6.42
CA GLN A 37 -2.69 -5.00 7.03
C GLN A 37 -3.46 -4.12 8.02
N SER A 38 -2.86 -3.92 9.20
CA SER A 38 -3.29 -2.89 10.14
C SER A 38 -2.60 -1.57 9.79
N LEU A 39 -3.37 -0.48 9.77
CA LEU A 39 -2.83 0.86 9.57
C LEU A 39 -2.41 1.51 10.90
N ASP A 40 -1.70 2.64 10.80
CA ASP A 40 -1.39 3.48 11.96
C ASP A 40 -2.70 3.86 12.70
N PRO A 41 -2.76 3.75 14.05
CA PRO A 41 -3.98 4.01 14.82
C PRO A 41 -4.63 5.38 14.59
N VAL A 42 -3.87 6.37 14.08
CA VAL A 42 -4.44 7.67 13.72
C VAL A 42 -5.51 7.57 12.63
N PHE A 43 -5.41 6.60 11.70
CA PHE A 43 -6.44 6.40 10.67
C PHE A 43 -7.74 5.85 11.27
N VAL A 44 -7.64 4.92 12.22
CA VAL A 44 -8.83 4.44 12.96
C VAL A 44 -9.42 5.57 13.79
N THR A 45 -8.59 6.33 14.49
CA THR A 45 -9.04 7.49 15.30
C THR A 45 -9.73 8.55 14.43
N ALA A 46 -9.22 8.80 13.22
CA ALA A 46 -9.82 9.73 12.28
C ALA A 46 -11.22 9.30 11.83
N ARG A 47 -11.55 8.01 11.96
CA ARG A 47 -12.90 7.50 11.68
C ARG A 47 -13.92 7.75 12.80
N GLU A 48 -13.44 8.16 13.96
CA GLU A 48 -14.27 8.37 15.15
C GLU A 48 -14.40 9.85 15.50
N ARG A 49 -13.35 10.63 15.20
CA ARG A 49 -13.27 12.05 15.57
C ARG A 49 -12.27 12.81 14.69
N PRO A 50 -12.39 14.15 14.63
CA PRO A 50 -11.38 14.99 14.01
C PRO A 50 -9.99 14.77 14.61
N VAL A 51 -8.98 14.65 13.75
CA VAL A 51 -7.57 14.50 14.14
C VAL A 51 -6.70 15.55 13.44
N PRO A 52 -5.52 15.91 13.97
CA PRO A 52 -4.61 16.80 13.28
C PRO A 52 -4.19 16.22 11.92
N ILE A 53 -4.32 16.99 10.84
CA ILE A 53 -3.90 16.54 9.50
C ILE A 53 -2.39 16.24 9.48
N ALA A 54 -1.61 16.94 10.29
CA ALA A 54 -0.18 16.68 10.43
C ALA A 54 0.12 15.24 10.89
N GLU A 55 -0.66 14.70 11.82
CA GLU A 55 -0.46 13.33 12.30
C GLU A 55 -0.81 12.30 11.22
N LEU A 56 -1.93 12.49 10.51
CA LEU A 56 -2.35 11.62 9.40
C LEU A 56 -1.33 11.59 8.27
N GLU A 57 -0.83 12.75 7.85
CA GLU A 57 0.09 12.84 6.72
C GLU A 57 1.50 12.33 7.09
N LEU A 58 1.94 12.48 8.35
CA LEU A 58 3.15 11.81 8.82
C LEU A 58 2.99 10.29 8.85
N ALA A 59 1.83 9.77 9.27
CA ALA A 59 1.54 8.34 9.23
C ALA A 59 1.48 7.80 7.79
N ARG A 60 0.88 8.56 6.87
CA ARG A 60 0.86 8.24 5.44
C ARG A 60 2.27 8.17 4.84
N ALA A 61 3.08 9.21 5.08
CA ALA A 61 4.47 9.23 4.62
C ALA A 61 5.27 8.04 5.18
N ARG A 62 5.03 7.65 6.44
CA ARG A 62 5.67 6.49 7.07
C ARG A 62 5.32 5.19 6.37
N HIS A 63 4.04 4.96 6.08
CA HIS A 63 3.56 3.78 5.33
C HIS A 63 4.30 3.64 4.00
N HIS A 64 4.30 4.70 3.19
CA HIS A 64 4.95 4.72 1.89
C HIS A 64 6.48 4.51 1.98
N LEU A 65 7.14 5.07 3.00
CA LEU A 65 8.57 4.85 3.21
C LEU A 65 8.91 3.41 3.62
N HIS A 66 8.06 2.75 4.42
CA HIS A 66 8.25 1.32 4.72
C HIS A 66 8.12 0.46 3.46
N ARG A 67 7.12 0.76 2.62
CA ARG A 67 6.97 0.09 1.33
C ARG A 67 8.17 0.30 0.42
N LEU A 68 8.65 1.53 0.33
CA LEU A 68 9.85 1.85 -0.43
C LEU A 68 11.08 1.12 0.12
N PHE A 69 11.23 1.00 1.44
CA PHE A 69 12.29 0.20 2.06
C PHE A 69 12.25 -1.25 1.55
N HIS A 70 11.09 -1.90 1.57
CA HIS A 70 10.95 -3.29 1.11
C HIS A 70 11.33 -3.45 -0.38
N ALA A 71 10.85 -2.54 -1.23
CA ALA A 71 11.17 -2.58 -2.66
C ALA A 71 12.65 -2.33 -2.96
N LEU A 72 13.28 -1.38 -2.25
CA LEU A 72 14.71 -1.11 -2.40
C LEU A 72 15.57 -2.26 -1.88
N HIS A 73 15.14 -2.92 -0.82
CA HIS A 73 15.81 -4.11 -0.31
C HIS A 73 15.72 -5.27 -1.30
N LEU A 74 14.53 -5.50 -1.88
CA LEU A 74 14.32 -6.50 -2.92
C LEU A 74 15.17 -6.23 -4.17
N ALA A 75 15.38 -4.96 -4.52
CA ALA A 75 16.22 -4.54 -5.63
C ALA A 75 17.74 -4.57 -5.33
N GLY A 76 18.17 -5.00 -4.14
CA GLY A 76 19.59 -5.04 -3.76
C GLY A 76 20.22 -3.65 -3.57
N LEU A 77 19.42 -2.66 -3.15
CA LEU A 77 19.87 -1.30 -2.87
C LEU A 77 19.89 -1.03 -1.36
N GLU A 78 20.72 -1.76 -0.61
CA GLU A 78 20.66 -1.82 0.85
C GLU A 78 20.87 -0.45 1.52
N ASN A 79 21.81 0.36 1.02
CA ASN A 79 22.04 1.68 1.60
C ASN A 79 20.83 2.59 1.42
N ALA A 80 20.17 2.53 0.25
CA ALA A 80 18.98 3.32 -0.02
C ALA A 80 17.78 2.81 0.78
N SER A 81 17.65 1.49 0.95
CA SER A 81 16.57 0.92 1.76
C SER A 81 16.71 1.35 3.23
N LEU A 82 17.90 1.21 3.83
CA LEU A 82 18.15 1.64 5.21
C LEU A 82 17.90 3.13 5.41
N ASP A 83 18.21 3.96 4.42
CA ASP A 83 17.90 5.39 4.47
C ASP A 83 16.40 5.67 4.46
N ALA A 84 15.62 4.94 3.64
CA ALA A 84 14.16 5.05 3.65
C ALA A 84 13.57 4.64 5.02
N LEU A 85 14.08 3.56 5.60
CA LEU A 85 13.67 3.09 6.93
C LEU A 85 14.05 4.08 8.04
N ARG A 86 15.27 4.64 8.01
CA ARG A 86 15.70 5.67 8.97
C ARG A 86 14.84 6.93 8.85
N LEU A 87 14.47 7.32 7.64
CA LEU A 87 13.59 8.46 7.43
C LEU A 87 12.21 8.17 8.03
N ALA A 88 11.61 7.01 7.77
CA ALA A 88 10.34 6.58 8.35
C ALA A 88 10.31 6.63 9.89
N GLN A 89 11.39 6.16 10.53
CA GLN A 89 11.52 6.13 11.99
C GLN A 89 11.66 7.52 12.62
N ASN A 90 12.26 8.47 11.89
CA ASN A 90 12.57 9.82 12.39
C ASN A 90 11.74 10.90 11.67
N LEU A 91 10.55 10.54 11.19
CA LEU A 91 9.65 11.48 10.52
C LEU A 91 9.19 12.57 11.49
N SER A 92 9.22 13.81 11.00
CA SER A 92 8.67 15.00 11.65
C SER A 92 8.14 15.94 10.58
N THR A 93 7.41 16.98 10.98
CA THR A 93 6.94 18.06 10.09
C THR A 93 8.08 18.87 9.44
N SER A 94 9.31 18.74 9.95
CA SER A 94 10.51 19.35 9.37
C SER A 94 11.28 18.43 8.40
N SER A 95 10.87 17.17 8.28
CA SER A 95 11.55 16.18 7.44
C SER A 95 11.35 16.50 5.95
N THR A 96 12.33 16.09 5.12
CA THR A 96 12.29 16.32 3.66
C THR A 96 12.71 15.07 2.89
N LEU A 97 12.13 14.87 1.69
CA LEU A 97 12.44 13.73 0.84
C LEU A 97 13.63 13.98 -0.11
N GLY A 98 14.02 15.23 -0.32
CA GLY A 98 14.96 15.62 -1.38
C GLY A 98 16.35 14.95 -1.32
N GLY A 99 16.83 14.59 -0.13
CA GLY A 99 18.05 13.79 0.04
C GLY A 99 17.92 12.38 -0.53
N LEU A 100 16.85 11.67 -0.14
CA LEU A 100 16.57 10.31 -0.59
C LEU A 100 16.26 10.27 -2.09
N ARG A 101 15.39 11.17 -2.59
CA ARG A 101 15.04 11.26 -4.02
C ARG A 101 16.28 11.40 -4.90
N ARG A 102 17.22 12.30 -4.54
CA ARG A 102 18.47 12.46 -5.30
C ARG A 102 19.33 11.19 -5.31
N ARG A 103 19.36 10.44 -4.22
CA ARG A 103 20.10 9.16 -4.15
C ARG A 103 19.47 8.10 -5.06
N LEU A 104 18.14 7.98 -5.06
CA LEU A 104 17.41 7.03 -5.92
C LEU A 104 17.63 7.31 -7.41
N VAL A 105 17.62 8.58 -7.81
CA VAL A 105 17.91 8.97 -9.20
C VAL A 105 19.36 8.60 -9.59
N ARG A 106 20.31 8.77 -8.67
CA ARG A 106 21.72 8.44 -8.90
C ARG A 106 21.98 6.93 -8.93
N SER A 107 21.31 6.16 -8.08
CA SER A 107 21.42 4.70 -8.07
C SER A 107 20.80 4.05 -9.30
N GLY A 108 20.04 4.81 -10.10
CA GLY A 108 19.38 4.30 -11.30
C GLY A 108 18.15 3.46 -10.99
N PHE A 109 17.58 3.57 -9.78
CA PHE A 109 16.38 2.83 -9.38
C PHE A 109 15.29 2.93 -10.46
N PHE A 110 14.99 4.15 -10.92
CA PHE A 110 13.99 4.41 -11.96
C PHE A 110 14.41 4.07 -13.39
N ARG A 111 15.66 3.65 -13.62
CA ARG A 111 16.17 3.28 -14.95
C ARG A 111 16.29 1.77 -15.12
N LEU A 112 15.85 0.99 -14.13
CA LEU A 112 15.79 -0.46 -14.25
C LEU A 112 14.72 -0.80 -15.29
N SER A 113 15.08 -1.60 -16.31
CA SER A 113 14.15 -2.15 -17.30
C SER A 113 12.96 -2.80 -16.61
N SER A 114 13.20 -3.36 -15.42
CA SER A 114 12.20 -4.06 -14.62
C SER A 114 11.05 -3.21 -14.07
N MET A 115 10.93 -1.94 -14.50
CA MET A 115 9.91 -1.00 -14.07
C MET A 115 8.91 -0.60 -15.17
N GLU A 116 9.12 -1.05 -16.42
CA GLU A 116 8.25 -0.68 -17.55
C GLU A 116 6.98 -1.54 -17.62
N GLY A 117 7.02 -2.76 -17.08
CA GLY A 117 5.90 -3.71 -17.04
C GLY A 117 4.87 -3.48 -15.91
N GLY A 118 3.91 -4.40 -15.82
CA GLY A 118 2.85 -4.39 -14.82
C GLY A 118 1.90 -3.19 -14.93
N VAL A 119 1.56 -2.81 -16.17
CA VAL A 119 0.60 -1.74 -16.48
C VAL A 119 -0.79 -2.19 -16.04
N LEU A 120 -1.49 -1.33 -15.31
CA LEU A 120 -2.90 -1.55 -14.98
C LEU A 120 -3.79 -0.93 -16.05
N ASP A 121 -4.81 -1.67 -16.48
CA ASP A 121 -5.92 -1.06 -17.20
C ASP A 121 -6.82 -0.22 -16.26
N PRO A 122 -7.74 0.60 -16.79
CA PRO A 122 -8.59 1.46 -15.96
C PRO A 122 -9.51 0.73 -14.98
N GLU A 123 -9.89 -0.52 -15.26
CA GLU A 123 -10.75 -1.32 -14.37
C GLU A 123 -9.92 -1.87 -13.21
N GLN A 124 -8.78 -2.49 -13.53
CA GLN A 124 -7.81 -2.98 -12.55
C GLN A 124 -7.34 -1.84 -11.63
N ALA A 125 -7.07 -0.66 -12.21
CA ALA A 125 -6.69 0.52 -11.44
C ALA A 125 -7.79 0.95 -10.46
N ARG A 126 -9.07 0.96 -10.87
CA ARG A 126 -10.22 1.26 -9.99
C ARG A 126 -10.38 0.21 -8.89
N GLN A 127 -10.20 -1.06 -9.20
CA GLN A 127 -10.30 -2.15 -8.22
C GLN A 127 -9.21 -2.07 -7.14
N ILE A 128 -7.97 -1.70 -7.49
CA ILE A 128 -6.89 -1.54 -6.51
C ILE A 128 -7.03 -0.24 -5.71
N GLY A 129 -7.47 0.84 -6.37
CA GLY A 129 -7.67 2.14 -5.75
C GLY A 129 -6.38 2.85 -5.30
N GLY A 130 -6.57 3.95 -4.55
CA GLY A 130 -5.51 4.66 -3.85
C GLY A 130 -4.32 5.08 -4.74
N PRO A 131 -3.07 4.95 -4.24
CA PRO A 131 -1.89 5.35 -5.00
C PRO A 131 -1.72 4.59 -6.33
N ALA A 132 -2.17 3.34 -6.43
CA ALA A 132 -2.06 2.59 -7.68
C ALA A 132 -2.99 3.15 -8.76
N ALA A 133 -4.22 3.52 -8.38
CA ALA A 133 -5.17 4.21 -9.25
C ALA A 133 -4.63 5.57 -9.71
N ARG A 134 -4.07 6.37 -8.79
CA ARG A 134 -3.45 7.67 -9.11
C ARG A 134 -2.23 7.55 -10.02
N ALA A 135 -1.47 6.47 -9.92
CA ALA A 135 -0.38 6.19 -10.85
C ALA A 135 -0.88 5.87 -12.28
N ALA A 136 -2.12 5.40 -12.42
CA ALA A 136 -2.80 5.17 -13.69
C ALA A 136 -3.60 6.40 -14.19
N GLY A 137 -3.58 7.52 -13.45
CA GLY A 137 -4.22 8.77 -13.83
C GLY A 137 -5.64 8.97 -13.33
N LEU A 138 -6.11 8.11 -12.41
CA LEU A 138 -7.41 8.29 -11.74
C LEU A 138 -7.20 9.18 -10.51
N ASP A 139 -7.83 10.36 -10.49
CA ASP A 139 -7.63 11.38 -9.46
C ASP A 139 -8.63 11.30 -8.29
N ASP A 140 -9.36 10.19 -8.18
CA ASP A 140 -10.25 9.90 -7.06
C ASP A 140 -9.46 9.82 -5.74
N ASP A 141 -9.75 10.75 -4.81
CA ASP A 141 -9.11 10.83 -3.50
C ASP A 141 -10.05 11.51 -2.49
N LEU A 142 -10.39 10.83 -1.39
CA LEU A 142 -11.36 11.35 -0.42
C LEU A 142 -10.89 12.63 0.29
N ARG A 143 -9.59 12.95 0.28
CA ARG A 143 -9.08 14.21 0.83
C ARG A 143 -9.58 15.44 0.07
N LEU A 144 -10.06 15.28 -1.17
CA LEU A 144 -10.70 16.38 -1.91
C LEU A 144 -12.02 16.83 -1.28
N GLU A 145 -12.72 15.92 -0.59
CA GLU A 145 -14.02 16.20 0.02
C GLU A 145 -13.85 16.88 1.40
N ASP A 146 -12.76 16.59 2.10
CA ASP A 146 -12.48 17.10 3.45
C ASP A 146 -12.15 18.61 3.47
N ALA A 147 -12.88 19.36 4.30
CA ALA A 147 -12.74 20.81 4.39
C ALA A 147 -11.37 21.28 4.93
N GLY A 148 -10.73 20.49 5.80
CA GLY A 148 -9.39 20.75 6.32
C GLY A 148 -8.34 20.64 5.21
N TYR A 149 -8.39 19.58 4.40
CA TYR A 149 -7.52 19.43 3.24
C TYR A 149 -7.77 20.50 2.16
N ARG A 150 -9.04 20.85 1.90
CA ARG A 150 -9.37 21.97 0.99
C ARG A 150 -8.81 23.31 1.47
N ARG A 151 -8.85 23.58 2.78
CA ARG A 151 -8.24 24.79 3.38
C ARG A 151 -6.72 24.84 3.17
N LEU A 152 -6.06 23.67 3.16
CA LEU A 152 -4.63 23.55 2.87
C LEU A 152 -4.30 23.65 1.36
N GLY A 153 -5.30 23.67 0.49
CA GLY A 153 -5.11 23.70 -0.97
C GLY A 153 -4.67 22.34 -1.53
N PHE A 154 -5.13 21.24 -0.93
CA PHE A 154 -4.84 19.90 -1.40
C PHE A 154 -5.35 19.64 -2.83
N SER A 155 -4.54 18.94 -3.62
CA SER A 155 -4.90 18.37 -4.92
C SER A 155 -4.06 17.10 -5.13
N PRO A 156 -4.66 15.97 -5.53
CA PRO A 156 -3.92 14.72 -5.66
C PRO A 156 -2.86 14.81 -6.76
N ALA A 157 -1.66 14.31 -6.47
CA ALA A 157 -0.68 14.02 -7.51
C ALA A 157 -1.15 12.81 -8.32
N CYS A 158 -0.94 12.82 -9.63
CA CYS A 158 -1.25 11.68 -10.51
C CYS A 158 -0.11 11.48 -11.52
N GLN A 159 0.10 10.22 -11.89
CA GLN A 159 0.88 9.86 -13.07
C GLN A 159 -0.07 9.43 -14.19
N SER A 160 0.47 8.97 -15.32
CA SER A 160 -0.35 8.66 -16.51
C SER A 160 -0.16 7.24 -17.07
N HIS A 161 0.81 6.47 -16.56
CA HIS A 161 1.22 5.22 -17.21
C HIS A 161 0.74 3.97 -16.50
N GLY A 162 0.43 4.03 -15.19
CA GLY A 162 -0.06 2.89 -14.44
C GLY A 162 0.91 1.70 -14.32
N ASN A 163 2.16 1.84 -14.75
CA ASN A 163 3.20 0.80 -14.63
C ASN A 163 3.95 0.89 -13.29
N THR A 164 4.86 -0.06 -13.06
CA THR A 164 5.66 -0.14 -11.82
C THR A 164 6.46 1.14 -11.57
N GLN A 165 7.07 1.73 -12.60
CA GLN A 165 7.78 3.00 -12.49
C GLN A 165 6.85 4.13 -12.03
N ALA A 166 5.68 4.26 -12.65
CA ALA A 166 4.69 5.27 -12.31
C ALA A 166 4.21 5.11 -10.86
N ARG A 167 3.99 3.89 -10.38
CA ARG A 167 3.60 3.65 -8.98
C ARG A 167 4.67 4.06 -7.98
N TRP A 168 5.96 3.83 -8.27
CA TRP A 168 7.03 4.33 -7.40
C TRP A 168 7.20 5.84 -7.46
N GLN A 169 7.03 6.45 -8.63
CA GLN A 169 7.03 7.91 -8.76
C GLN A 169 5.86 8.54 -7.99
N GLN A 170 4.66 7.97 -8.14
CA GLN A 170 3.47 8.34 -7.39
C GLN A 170 3.72 8.25 -5.89
N THR A 171 4.31 7.15 -5.42
CA THR A 171 4.66 6.95 -4.00
C THR A 171 5.60 8.05 -3.50
N LEU A 172 6.63 8.44 -4.27
CA LEU A 172 7.54 9.51 -3.89
C LEU A 172 6.88 10.90 -3.93
N ASP A 173 5.95 11.14 -4.85
CA ASP A 173 5.22 12.40 -4.93
C ASP A 173 4.23 12.52 -3.77
N GLU A 174 3.58 11.44 -3.38
CA GLU A 174 2.72 11.39 -2.19
C GLU A 174 3.49 11.59 -0.90
N ILE A 175 4.67 10.97 -0.71
CA ILE A 175 5.51 11.24 0.47
C ILE A 175 5.88 12.72 0.55
N ASP A 176 6.31 13.33 -0.56
CA ASP A 176 6.67 14.76 -0.57
C ASP A 176 5.46 15.65 -0.26
N GLN A 177 4.31 15.35 -0.87
CA GLN A 177 3.06 16.05 -0.59
C GLN A 177 2.63 15.92 0.88
N SER A 178 2.69 14.71 1.45
CA SER A 178 2.37 14.46 2.85
C SER A 178 3.25 15.28 3.80
N LEU A 179 4.55 15.36 3.56
CA LEU A 179 5.45 16.17 4.38
C LEU A 179 5.11 17.66 4.30
N ARG A 180 4.80 18.17 3.10
CA ARG A 180 4.38 19.57 2.90
C ARG A 180 3.05 19.87 3.61
N LEU A 181 2.06 18.99 3.45
CA LEU A 181 0.75 19.12 4.10
C LEU A 181 0.90 19.06 5.63
N ALA A 182 1.73 18.15 6.14
CA ALA A 182 1.93 18.01 7.58
C ALA A 182 2.54 19.28 8.19
N GLN A 183 3.56 19.85 7.54
CA GLN A 183 4.17 21.10 7.97
C GLN A 183 3.17 22.26 7.96
N GLN A 184 2.36 22.38 6.91
CA GLN A 184 1.36 23.44 6.79
C GLN A 184 0.24 23.27 7.81
N ALA A 185 -0.26 22.04 8.00
CA ALA A 185 -1.31 21.72 8.94
C ALA A 185 -0.88 21.98 10.40
N GLU A 186 0.35 21.66 10.76
CA GLU A 186 0.90 21.98 12.09
C GLU A 186 0.97 23.49 12.31
N ARG A 187 1.50 24.23 11.34
CA ARG A 187 1.60 25.70 11.42
C ARG A 187 0.23 26.37 11.56
N ASP A 188 -0.75 25.89 10.79
CA ASP A 188 -2.07 26.52 10.66
C ASP A 188 -3.12 25.88 11.59
N ASN A 189 -2.69 24.91 12.42
CA ASN A 189 -3.48 24.12 13.37
C ASN A 189 -4.74 23.52 12.72
N VAL A 190 -4.55 22.76 11.64
CA VAL A 190 -5.64 22.21 10.81
C VAL A 190 -5.92 20.75 11.14
N TYR A 191 -7.21 20.43 11.26
CA TYR A 191 -7.74 19.11 11.58
C TYR A 191 -8.57 18.59 10.42
N THR A 192 -8.78 17.28 10.38
CA THR A 192 -9.82 16.68 9.52
C THR A 192 -11.20 17.21 9.90
N SER A 193 -12.09 17.24 8.93
CA SER A 193 -13.49 17.63 9.10
C SER A 193 -14.42 16.43 8.90
N GLU A 194 -14.08 15.54 7.98
CA GLU A 194 -14.81 14.29 7.75
C GLU A 194 -14.31 13.21 8.70
N VAL A 195 -15.24 12.39 9.21
CA VAL A 195 -14.94 11.32 10.17
C VAL A 195 -15.55 9.98 9.77
N ASP A 196 -16.57 9.92 8.94
CA ASP A 196 -17.13 8.65 8.46
C ASP A 196 -16.38 8.09 7.25
N ARG A 197 -15.67 8.96 6.51
CA ARG A 197 -14.93 8.65 5.30
C ARG A 197 -13.54 9.25 5.36
N ILE A 198 -12.51 8.43 5.16
CA ILE A 198 -11.12 8.88 5.16
C ILE A 198 -10.33 8.28 4.00
N GLU A 199 -9.39 9.04 3.45
CA GLU A 199 -8.39 8.47 2.55
C GLU A 199 -7.27 7.84 3.37
N THR A 200 -7.05 6.54 3.26
CA THR A 200 -5.90 5.85 3.86
C THR A 200 -4.71 5.82 2.91
N PRO A 201 -3.50 5.41 3.33
CA PRO A 201 -2.37 5.24 2.41
C PRO A 201 -2.63 4.15 1.35
N ARG A 202 -3.62 3.29 1.57
CA ARG A 202 -4.07 2.23 0.64
C ARG A 202 -5.21 2.66 -0.27
N GLY A 203 -5.88 3.77 0.02
CA GLY A 203 -7.06 4.22 -0.72
C GLY A 203 -8.23 4.56 0.21
N PRO A 204 -9.43 4.75 -0.34
CA PRO A 204 -10.59 5.21 0.39
C PRO A 204 -11.04 4.20 1.44
N TRP A 205 -11.40 4.69 2.62
CA TRP A 205 -12.08 3.93 3.67
C TRP A 205 -13.38 4.65 4.03
N SER A 206 -14.49 4.09 3.54
CA SER A 206 -15.85 4.60 3.77
C SER A 206 -16.65 3.61 4.61
N GLU A 207 -17.67 2.96 4.03
CA GLU A 207 -18.37 1.83 4.67
C GLU A 207 -17.43 0.64 4.83
N GLN A 208 -16.65 0.37 3.79
CA GLN A 208 -15.63 -0.67 3.74
C GLN A 208 -14.25 -0.04 3.54
N GLY A 209 -13.23 -0.67 4.10
CA GLY A 209 -11.84 -0.31 3.86
C GLY A 209 -11.33 -0.90 2.55
N PRO A 210 -10.10 -0.55 2.12
CA PRO A 210 -9.45 -1.18 0.98
C PRO A 210 -9.47 -2.71 1.08
N GLU A 211 -10.02 -3.38 0.06
CA GLU A 211 -10.12 -4.84 0.00
C GLU A 211 -8.84 -5.49 -0.52
N ASP A 212 -8.77 -6.82 -0.42
CA ASP A 212 -7.71 -7.59 -1.05
C ASP A 212 -7.85 -7.56 -2.56
N ALA A 213 -6.77 -7.21 -3.26
CA ALA A 213 -6.71 -7.16 -4.71
C ALA A 213 -5.67 -8.14 -5.27
N SER A 214 -5.27 -9.16 -4.50
CA SER A 214 -4.17 -10.05 -4.88
C SER A 214 -4.50 -10.95 -6.08
N SER A 215 -5.78 -11.22 -6.33
CA SER A 215 -6.23 -11.95 -7.52
C SER A 215 -5.89 -11.25 -8.84
N LEU A 216 -5.74 -9.92 -8.85
CA LEU A 216 -5.34 -9.17 -10.05
C LEU A 216 -3.92 -9.53 -10.52
N LEU A 217 -3.09 -10.08 -9.64
CA LEU A 217 -1.75 -10.53 -10.00
C LEU A 217 -1.78 -11.70 -11.00
N ASP A 218 -2.86 -12.48 -11.02
CA ASP A 218 -3.07 -13.58 -11.96
C ASP A 218 -3.19 -13.05 -13.41
N GLU A 219 -3.63 -11.81 -13.58
CA GLU A 219 -3.79 -11.14 -14.87
C GLU A 219 -2.62 -10.23 -15.23
N VAL A 220 -2.03 -9.55 -14.24
CA VAL A 220 -1.03 -8.50 -14.46
C VAL A 220 0.40 -9.05 -14.62
N LEU A 221 0.70 -10.21 -14.01
CA LEU A 221 2.06 -10.75 -13.97
C LEU A 221 2.47 -11.69 -15.11
N PRO A 222 1.57 -12.42 -15.81
CA PRO A 222 1.95 -13.17 -17.00
C PRO A 222 2.69 -12.29 -18.02
N ASP A 223 3.61 -12.90 -18.75
CA ASP A 223 4.49 -12.28 -19.75
C ASP A 223 5.52 -11.26 -19.21
N LEU A 224 5.60 -11.07 -17.89
CA LEU A 224 6.69 -10.31 -17.27
C LEU A 224 7.91 -11.20 -17.00
N GLU A 225 9.10 -10.62 -17.07
CA GLU A 225 10.29 -11.26 -16.51
C GLU A 225 10.16 -11.40 -14.98
N TRP A 226 10.82 -12.37 -14.38
CA TRP A 226 10.70 -12.66 -12.95
C TRP A 226 11.05 -11.45 -12.08
N GLY A 227 12.09 -10.71 -12.44
CA GLY A 227 12.47 -9.47 -11.74
C GLY A 227 11.39 -8.37 -11.85
N GLU A 228 10.76 -8.25 -13.02
CA GLU A 228 9.63 -7.34 -13.27
C GLU A 228 8.39 -7.71 -12.48
N ALA A 229 8.06 -9.00 -12.43
CA ALA A 229 6.93 -9.51 -11.68
C ALA A 229 7.08 -9.20 -10.18
N LEU A 230 8.28 -9.44 -9.62
CA LEU A 230 8.55 -9.14 -8.22
C LEU A 230 8.51 -7.63 -7.91
N ALA A 231 9.06 -6.80 -8.80
CA ALA A 231 8.97 -5.34 -8.66
C ALA A 231 7.51 -4.84 -8.76
N THR A 232 6.71 -5.46 -9.63
CA THR A 232 5.28 -5.19 -9.81
C THR A 232 4.51 -5.52 -8.53
N VAL A 233 4.67 -6.73 -7.99
CA VAL A 233 4.04 -7.14 -6.72
C VAL A 233 4.37 -6.15 -5.59
N ALA A 234 5.64 -5.78 -5.42
CA ALA A 234 6.05 -4.84 -4.38
C ALA A 234 5.41 -3.44 -4.53
N SER A 235 5.10 -3.03 -5.76
CA SER A 235 4.54 -1.71 -6.06
C SER A 235 3.02 -1.60 -5.88
N LEU A 236 2.27 -2.71 -5.89
CA LEU A 236 0.80 -2.70 -5.93
C LEU A 236 0.10 -2.66 -4.56
N ASP A 237 0.77 -3.09 -3.48
CA ASP A 237 0.24 -3.04 -2.11
C ASP A 237 -1.09 -3.80 -1.92
N VAL A 238 -1.27 -4.94 -2.60
CA VAL A 238 -2.59 -5.57 -2.82
C VAL A 238 -3.35 -6.06 -1.58
N ALA A 239 -2.77 -6.03 -0.38
CA ALA A 239 -3.42 -6.57 0.81
C ALA A 239 -4.62 -5.70 1.26
N ALA A 240 -5.64 -6.38 1.79
CA ALA A 240 -6.76 -5.73 2.47
C ALA A 240 -6.30 -4.91 3.68
N VAL A 241 -7.07 -3.88 4.02
CA VAL A 241 -6.93 -3.13 5.28
C VAL A 241 -8.04 -3.54 6.23
N VAL A 242 -7.68 -3.83 7.48
CA VAL A 242 -8.62 -4.15 8.55
C VAL A 242 -8.58 -3.13 9.66
N ASP A 243 -9.74 -2.92 10.28
CA ASP A 243 -9.85 -2.19 11.53
C ASP A 243 -9.46 -3.12 12.68
N GLU A 244 -8.23 -3.01 13.18
CA GLU A 244 -7.89 -3.59 14.47
C GLU A 244 -8.30 -2.65 15.62
N GLY A 245 -9.58 -2.29 15.65
CA GLY A 245 -10.26 -1.76 16.83
C GLY A 245 -10.39 -2.86 17.89
N GLY A 246 -9.32 -3.14 18.63
CA GLY A 246 -9.35 -3.88 19.91
C GLY A 246 -10.06 -5.23 19.92
N GLY A 247 -9.35 -6.30 19.56
CA GLY A 247 -9.84 -7.66 19.80
C GLY A 247 -8.84 -8.72 19.43
N THR A 248 -7.98 -9.11 20.37
CA THR A 248 -7.47 -10.49 20.39
C THR A 248 -8.68 -11.42 20.38
N GLN A 249 -9.03 -11.98 19.21
CA GLN A 249 -9.82 -13.20 19.18
C GLN A 249 -8.97 -14.26 19.87
N THR A 250 -9.31 -14.56 21.12
CA THR A 250 -8.77 -15.72 21.82
C THR A 250 -9.11 -16.99 21.04
N PRO A 251 -8.20 -17.97 20.90
CA PRO A 251 -8.39 -19.17 20.07
C PRO A 251 -9.55 -20.11 20.44
N ASP A 252 -10.45 -19.72 21.34
CA ASP A 252 -11.44 -20.63 21.96
C ASP A 252 -12.79 -20.71 21.22
N GLU A 253 -13.05 -19.89 20.20
CA GLU A 253 -14.31 -19.94 19.45
C GLU A 253 -14.32 -20.94 18.28
N LEU A 254 -13.21 -21.64 18.01
CA LEU A 254 -13.14 -22.71 17.01
C LEU A 254 -13.54 -24.11 17.54
N ARG A 255 -14.08 -24.22 18.76
CA ARG A 255 -14.40 -25.53 19.39
C ARG A 255 -15.86 -25.89 19.60
N VAL A 256 -16.82 -25.14 19.04
CA VAL A 256 -18.25 -25.47 19.20
C VAL A 256 -18.95 -25.70 17.86
N VAL A 257 -18.38 -26.54 16.99
CA VAL A 257 -19.17 -27.25 15.96
C VAL A 257 -18.57 -28.63 15.71
N GLN A 258 -18.76 -29.57 16.65
CA GLN A 258 -18.82 -31.02 16.37
C GLN A 258 -19.16 -31.78 17.66
N GLY A 259 -20.36 -32.34 17.74
CA GLY A 259 -20.74 -33.22 18.86
C GLY A 259 -22.23 -33.36 19.15
N GLY A 260 -23.10 -33.33 18.12
CA GLY A 260 -24.54 -33.56 18.27
C GLY A 260 -25.00 -34.79 17.51
N SER A 261 -24.62 -35.99 17.94
CA SER A 261 -25.20 -37.25 17.46
C SER A 261 -25.34 -38.21 18.64
N GLY A 262 -26.33 -37.94 19.48
CA GLY A 262 -26.82 -38.90 20.47
C GLY A 262 -27.97 -39.68 19.88
N ASN A 263 -27.67 -40.86 19.32
CA ASN A 263 -28.67 -41.85 18.94
C ASN A 263 -28.72 -42.91 20.06
N VAL A 264 -29.81 -42.94 20.83
CA VAL A 264 -30.11 -44.04 21.77
C VAL A 264 -31.28 -44.80 21.18
N PHE A 265 -31.02 -46.00 20.67
CA PHE A 265 -32.06 -46.97 20.36
C PHE A 265 -32.46 -47.72 21.63
N LYS A 266 -33.75 -48.08 21.70
CA LYS A 266 -34.19 -49.29 22.40
C LYS A 266 -33.69 -50.51 21.64
#